data_AF-A0A9C8JE38-F1
#
_entry.id   AF-A0A9C8JE38-F1
#
_cell.length_a   1.000
_cell.length_b   1.000
_cell.length_c   1.000
_cell.angle_alpha   90.00
_cell.angle_beta   90.00
_cell.angle_gamma   90.00
#
_symmetry.space_group_name_H-M   'P 1'
#
loop_
_entity.id
_entity.type
_entity.pdbx_description
1 polymer ?
#
loop_
_entity_poly.entity_id
_entity_poly.type
_entity_poly.pdbx_seq_one_letter_code
_entity_poly.pdbx_strand_id
1 'polypeptide(L)' 'PICETGDFLGKDRQLAIKPDDLLAIRSAGAYGFTMSSNYNSRPRAAEIMVDGDKIHVVRERETIESLYAGEQLLPA' A
#
# COMPACT_ATOMS: atom_id res chain seq x y z
N PRO A 1 -5.58 6.71 -2.44
CA PRO A 1 -5.90 7.40 -3.71
C PRO A 1 -4.77 8.36 -4.08
N ILE A 2 -4.33 8.31 -5.33
CA ILE A 2 -3.33 9.21 -5.90
C ILE A 2 -4.04 10.22 -6.82
N CYS A 3 -3.46 11.41 -6.99
CA CYS A 3 -4.03 12.48 -7.82
C CYS A 3 -3.66 12.39 -9.32
N GLU A 4 -3.45 11.19 -9.85
CA GLU A 4 -2.95 10.98 -11.22
C GLU A 4 -3.92 10.18 -12.10
N THR A 5 -3.94 10.50 -13.40
CA THR A 5 -4.70 9.73 -14.40
C THR A 5 -4.18 8.31 -14.59
N GLY A 6 -2.93 8.05 -14.21
CA GLY A 6 -2.30 6.73 -14.24
C GLY A 6 -2.61 5.84 -13.03
N ASP A 7 -3.28 6.36 -11.99
CA ASP A 7 -3.60 5.59 -10.78
C ASP A 7 -4.78 4.64 -11.01
N PHE A 8 -4.51 3.48 -11.62
CA PHE A 8 -5.49 2.42 -11.79
C PHE A 8 -4.87 1.04 -11.53
N LEU A 9 -5.69 0.11 -11.01
CA LEU A 9 -5.30 -1.28 -10.76
C LEU A 9 -5.87 -2.25 -11.81
N GLY A 10 -6.91 -1.83 -12.53
CA GLY A 10 -7.53 -2.60 -13.60
C GLY A 10 -8.61 -1.80 -14.31
N LYS A 11 -8.90 -2.17 -15.57
CA LYS A 11 -9.96 -1.58 -16.41
C LYS A 11 -10.96 -2.67 -16.81
N ASP A 12 -12.20 -2.27 -17.11
CA ASP A 12 -13.26 -3.12 -17.68
C ASP A 12 -13.51 -4.43 -16.91
N ARG A 13 -13.73 -4.32 -15.59
CA ARG A 13 -13.98 -5.48 -14.72
C ARG A 13 -15.47 -5.61 -14.40
N GLN A 14 -16.04 -6.78 -14.66
CA GLN A 14 -17.40 -7.11 -14.22
C GLN A 14 -17.37 -7.55 -12.77
N LEU A 15 -17.96 -6.75 -11.88
CA LEU A 15 -17.97 -6.99 -10.44
C LEU A 15 -19.34 -6.60 -9.87
N ALA A 16 -19.89 -7.41 -8.95
CA ALA A 16 -21.05 -7.06 -8.16
C ALA A 16 -20.56 -6.53 -6.81
N ILE A 17 -20.37 -5.21 -6.70
CA ILE A 17 -19.77 -4.56 -5.53
C ILE A 17 -20.63 -3.44 -4.98
N LYS A 18 -20.48 -3.20 -3.68
CA LYS A 18 -21.00 -2.04 -2.95
C LYS A 18 -19.87 -1.36 -2.18
N PRO A 19 -20.08 -0.13 -1.66
CA PRO A 19 -19.14 0.49 -0.74
C PRO A 19 -18.77 -0.45 0.41
N ASP A 20 -17.52 -0.34 0.85
CA ASP A 20 -16.91 -1.12 1.95
C ASP A 20 -16.66 -2.63 1.67
N ASP A 21 -17.00 -3.14 0.47
CA ASP A 21 -16.55 -4.47 0.05
C ASP A 21 -15.03 -4.52 -0.12
N LEU A 22 -14.43 -5.67 0.23
CA LEU A 22 -13.00 -5.91 0.06
C LEU A 22 -12.71 -6.66 -1.24
N LEU A 23 -11.67 -6.22 -1.95
CA LEU A 23 -11.20 -6.85 -3.19
C LEU A 23 -9.80 -7.42 -3.02
N ALA A 24 -9.54 -8.57 -3.64
CA ALA A 24 -8.22 -9.18 -3.71
C ALA A 24 -7.62 -9.02 -5.11
N ILE A 25 -6.46 -8.36 -5.19
CA ILE A 25 -5.65 -8.30 -6.42
C ILE A 25 -4.67 -9.46 -6.39
N ARG A 26 -4.90 -10.45 -7.26
CA ARG A 26 -4.06 -11.64 -7.37
C ARG A 26 -2.78 -11.35 -8.14
N SER A 27 -1.80 -12.25 -8.01
CA SER A 27 -0.51 -12.16 -8.70
C SER A 27 0.32 -10.92 -8.33
N ALA A 28 0.13 -10.39 -7.11
CA ALA A 28 0.85 -9.22 -6.59
C ALA A 28 2.07 -9.57 -5.71
N GLY A 29 2.44 -10.85 -5.61
CA GLY A 29 3.53 -11.32 -4.74
C GLY A 29 4.95 -11.04 -5.26
N ALA A 30 5.09 -10.72 -6.55
CA ALA A 30 6.35 -10.32 -7.17
C ALA A 30 6.17 -8.95 -7.82
N TYR A 31 7.19 -8.08 -7.72
CA TYR A 31 7.19 -6.71 -8.25
C TYR A 31 6.07 -5.80 -7.74
N GLY A 32 5.34 -6.21 -6.69
CA GLY A 32 4.35 -5.39 -6.00
C GLY A 32 5.03 -4.48 -4.98
N PHE A 33 5.17 -4.98 -3.75
CA PHE A 33 5.73 -4.19 -2.64
C PHE A 33 7.14 -3.66 -2.92
N THR A 34 7.97 -4.44 -3.63
CA THR A 34 9.35 -4.04 -3.99
C THR A 34 9.41 -2.76 -4.84
N MET A 35 8.32 -2.40 -5.53
CA MET A 35 8.18 -1.17 -6.31
C MET A 35 7.25 -0.13 -5.65
N SER A 36 6.76 -0.41 -4.44
CA SER A 36 5.91 0.52 -3.68
C SER A 36 6.72 1.76 -3.24
N SER A 37 6.08 2.92 -3.29
CA SER A 37 6.67 4.20 -2.91
C SER A 37 5.79 4.94 -1.90
N ASN A 38 6.33 6.05 -1.37
CA ASN A 38 5.61 6.97 -0.51
C ASN A 38 4.99 8.14 -1.29
N TYR A 39 4.73 7.97 -2.58
CA TYR A 39 4.15 9.04 -3.40
C TYR A 39 2.82 9.55 -2.82
N ASN A 40 2.63 10.87 -2.89
CA ASN A 40 1.59 11.62 -2.17
C ASN A 40 1.66 11.46 -0.63
N SER A 41 2.86 11.30 -0.07
CA SER A 41 3.11 11.16 1.38
C SER A 41 2.26 10.07 2.04
N ARG A 42 2.15 8.93 1.35
CA ARG A 42 1.37 7.78 1.81
C ARG A 42 2.29 6.76 2.48
N PRO A 43 1.99 6.32 3.72
CA PRO A 43 2.72 5.21 4.32
C PRO A 43 2.50 3.91 3.54
N ARG A 44 3.59 3.15 3.34
CA ARG A 44 3.51 1.84 2.68
C ARG A 44 2.65 0.87 3.49
N ALA A 45 2.03 -0.08 2.79
CA ALA A 45 1.15 -1.07 3.39
C ALA A 45 1.93 -2.03 4.31
N ALA A 46 1.22 -2.66 5.25
CA ALA A 46 1.76 -3.81 5.97
C ALA A 46 1.84 -5.02 5.03
N GLU A 47 2.80 -5.92 5.28
CA GLU A 47 2.88 -7.24 4.64
C GLU A 47 2.61 -8.32 5.68
N ILE A 48 1.67 -9.21 5.36
CA ILE A 48 1.23 -10.30 6.22
C ILE A 48 1.62 -11.63 5.58
N MET A 49 2.26 -12.51 6.36
CA MET A 49 2.51 -13.89 5.98
C MET A 49 1.51 -14.80 6.71
N VAL A 50 0.89 -15.71 5.98
CA VAL A 50 0.00 -16.73 6.53
C VAL A 50 0.69 -18.09 6.41
N ASP A 51 0.80 -18.79 7.53
CA ASP A 51 1.34 -20.16 7.62
C ASP A 51 0.31 -21.05 8.32
N GLY A 52 -0.46 -21.80 7.53
CA GLY A 52 -1.60 -22.59 8.03
C GLY A 52 -2.66 -21.69 8.67
N ASP A 53 -2.84 -21.84 9.99
CA ASP A 53 -3.76 -21.05 10.81
C ASP A 53 -3.09 -19.84 11.50
N LYS A 54 -1.78 -19.66 11.30
CA LYS A 54 -1.02 -18.56 11.90
C LYS A 54 -0.90 -17.38 10.96
N ILE A 55 -0.97 -16.18 11.54
CA ILE A 55 -0.86 -14.90 10.85
C ILE A 55 0.31 -14.14 11.45
N HIS A 56 1.24 -13.71 10.60
CA HIS A 56 2.45 -13.02 10.99
C HIS A 56 2.53 -11.66 10.28
N VAL A 57 2.70 -10.58 11.03
CA VAL A 57 3.12 -9.29 10.46
C VAL A 57 4.60 -9.42 10.14
N VAL A 58 4.93 -9.54 8.85
CA VAL A 58 6.33 -9.64 8.39
C VAL A 58 6.89 -8.28 7.97
N ARG A 59 6.00 -7.31 7.76
CA ARG A 59 6.35 -5.90 7.63
C ARG A 59 5.23 -5.04 8.21
N GLU A 60 5.59 -4.18 9.17
CA GLU A 60 4.67 -3.22 9.75
C GLU A 60 4.25 -2.15 8.75
N ARG A 61 3.04 -1.62 8.90
CA ARG A 61 2.60 -0.42 8.18
C ARG A 61 3.45 0.76 8.66
N GLU A 62 3.93 1.57 7.72
CA GLU A 62 4.64 2.80 8.06
C GLU A 62 3.72 3.80 8.77
N THR A 63 4.31 4.64 9.62
CA THR A 63 3.61 5.79 10.22
C THR A 63 3.83 7.04 9.38
N ILE A 64 2.98 8.04 9.54
CA ILE A 64 3.12 9.31 8.83
C ILE A 64 4.43 10.00 9.23
N GLU A 65 4.80 9.93 10.51
CA GLU A 65 6.01 10.51 11.08
C GLU A 65 7.28 9.89 10.48
N SER A 66 7.23 8.59 10.14
CA SER A 66 8.38 7.91 9.54
C SER A 66 8.73 8.43 8.14
N LEU A 67 7.78 9.08 7.45
CA LEU A 67 7.99 9.57 6.08
C LEU A 67 9.01 10.71 6.01
N TYR A 68 9.02 11.58 7.02
CA TYR A 68 9.87 12.76 7.09
C TYR A 68 10.85 12.69 8.26
N ALA A 69 11.06 11.51 8.85
CA ALA A 69 11.93 11.33 10.02
C ALA A 69 13.40 11.76 9.77
N GLY A 70 13.83 11.73 8.51
CA GLY A 70 15.16 12.20 8.07
C GLY A 70 15.19 13.64 7.55
N GLU A 71 14.06 14.34 7.50
CA GLU A 71 13.98 15.71 7.02
C GLU A 71 14.24 16.73 8.14
N GLN A 72 14.85 17.87 7.80
CA GLN A 72 15.12 18.97 8.72
C GLN A 72 14.79 20.30 8.06
N LEU A 73 14.29 21.25 8.86
CA LEU A 73 14.14 22.63 8.43
C LEU A 73 15.50 23.34 8.40
N LEU A 74 15.59 24.43 7.64
CA LEU A 74 16.76 25.29 7.67
C LEU A 74 16.90 25.96 9.05
N PRO A 75 18.15 26.31 9.47
CA PRO A 75 18.36 27.16 10.63
C PRO A 75 17.58 28.48 10.52
N ALA A 76 17.10 28.98 11.65
CA ALA A 76 16.40 30.26 11.74
C ALA A 76 17.32 31.46 11.41
#